data_AF-A0A965PMH8-F1
#
_entry.id   AF-A0A965PMH8-F1
#
_cell.length_a   1.000
_cell.length_b   1.000
_cell.length_c   1.000
_cell.angle_alpha   90.00
_cell.angle_beta   90.00
_cell.angle_gamma   90.00
#
_symmetry.space_group_name_H-M   'P 1'
#
loop_
_entity.id
_entity.type
_entity.pdbx_description
1 polymer ?
#
loop_
_entity_poly.entity_id
_entity_poly.type
_entity_poly.pdbx_seq_one_letter_code
_entity_poly.pdbx_strand_id
1 'polypeptide(L)' 'MKLEDLIDRKILYLNYPINKYAIQEGKVTEISPAKMCMKINADWHLVSNIRIIELFSEDEKPKLGFGLTKNEKQAK' A
#
# COMPACT_ATOMS: atom_id res chain seq x y z
N MET A 1 12.11 6.94 -7.13
CA MET A 1 10.92 6.09 -7.20
C MET A 1 9.80 6.90 -7.84
N LYS A 2 9.05 6.33 -8.78
CA LYS A 2 7.92 7.04 -9.40
C LYS A 2 6.70 6.95 -8.48
N LEU A 3 5.79 7.93 -8.59
CA LEU A 3 4.57 7.94 -7.79
C LEU A 3 3.72 6.70 -8.08
N GLU A 4 3.71 6.25 -9.33
CA GLU A 4 2.98 5.07 -9.80
C GLU A 4 3.47 3.77 -9.17
N ASP A 5 4.74 3.69 -8.78
CA ASP A 5 5.33 2.50 -8.13
C ASP A 5 4.76 2.26 -6.72
N LEU A 6 4.05 3.26 -6.17
CA LEU A 6 3.42 3.21 -4.85
C LEU A 6 2.07 2.49 -4.88
N ILE A 7 1.44 2.29 -6.04
CA ILE A 7 0.15 1.60 -6.10
C ILE A 7 0.31 0.19 -5.50
N ASP A 8 -0.66 -0.21 -4.70
CA ASP A 8 -0.69 -1.45 -3.93
C ASP A 8 0.42 -1.60 -2.88
N ARG A 9 1.20 -0.54 -2.61
CA ARG A 9 2.19 -0.53 -1.54
C ARG A 9 1.58 -0.11 -0.23
N LYS A 10 2.00 -0.81 0.82
CA LYS A 10 1.85 -0.37 2.18
C LYS A 10 2.97 0.63 2.50
N ILE A 11 2.62 1.75 3.10
CA ILE A 11 3.52 2.85 3.41
C ILE A 11 3.35 3.31 4.85
N LEU A 12 4.45 3.73 5.45
CA LEU A 12 4.47 4.53 6.67
C LEU A 12 4.68 5.99 6.27
N TYR A 13 3.77 6.88 6.65
CA TYR A 13 3.75 8.24 6.15
C TYR A 13 3.27 9.27 7.18
N LEU A 14 3.57 10.54 6.91
CA LEU A 14 3.04 11.71 7.58
C LEU A 14 2.20 12.51 6.60
N ASN A 15 1.11 13.11 7.07
CA ASN A 15 0.25 13.99 6.28
C ASN A 15 0.23 15.40 6.90
N TYR A 16 0.73 16.41 6.20
CA TYR A 16 0.75 17.80 6.68
C TYR A 16 -0.60 18.52 6.41
N PRO A 17 -1.04 19.46 7.27
CA PRO A 17 -0.46 19.90 8.54
C PRO A 17 -0.93 19.01 9.71
N ILE A 18 -0.03 18.22 10.29
CA ILE A 18 -0.31 17.41 11.48
C ILE A 18 0.91 17.43 12.43
N ASN A 19 0.64 17.22 13.72
CA ASN A 19 1.60 16.98 14.78
C ASN A 19 2.69 15.95 14.37
N LYS A 20 3.95 16.27 14.62
CA LYS A 20 5.16 15.46 14.31
C LYS A 20 5.13 14.00 14.83
N TYR A 21 4.23 13.69 15.77
CA TYR A 21 4.06 12.36 16.34
C TYR A 21 2.99 11.50 15.67
N ALA A 22 2.25 12.03 14.69
CA ALA A 22 1.18 11.29 14.02
C ALA A 22 1.70 10.56 12.77
N ILE A 23 2.59 9.61 12.99
CA ILE A 23 2.99 8.65 11.95
C ILE A 23 1.79 7.75 11.66
N GLN A 24 1.44 7.62 10.38
CA GLN A 24 0.30 6.86 9.91
C GLN A 24 0.76 5.71 9.02
N GLU A 25 0.07 4.60 9.11
CA GLU A 25 0.25 3.45 8.24
C GLU A 25 -0.94 3.37 7.27
N GLY A 26 -0.67 3.07 6.01
CA GLY A 26 -1.76 2.85 5.06
C GLY A 26 -1.31 2.23 3.75
N LYS A 27 -2.27 1.70 3.01
CA LYS A 27 -2.06 1.13 1.68
C LYS A 27 -2.48 2.15 0.62
N VAL A 28 -1.59 2.46 -0.31
CA VAL A 28 -1.94 3.27 -1.48
C VAL A 28 -2.77 2.40 -2.43
N THR A 29 -4.00 2.80 -2.67
CA THR A 29 -4.94 2.05 -3.52
C THR A 29 -5.08 2.69 -4.90
N GLU A 30 -4.95 4.01 -4.99
CA GLU A 30 -5.17 4.75 -6.23
C GLU A 30 -4.37 6.05 -6.26
N ILE A 31 -4.07 6.53 -7.46
CA ILE A 31 -3.49 7.86 -7.71
C ILE A 31 -4.44 8.61 -8.64
N SER A 32 -4.71 9.88 -8.34
CA SER A 32 -5.61 10.66 -9.17
C SER A 32 -5.04 10.85 -10.59
N PRO A 33 -5.88 10.99 -11.63
CA PRO A 33 -5.39 11.17 -13.01
C PRO A 33 -4.47 12.38 -13.18
N ALA A 34 -4.71 13.44 -12.38
CA ALA A 34 -3.88 14.65 -12.35
C ALA A 34 -2.59 14.49 -11.52
N LYS A 35 -2.37 13.35 -10.86
CA LYS A 35 -1.21 13.04 -10.00
C LYS A 35 -1.01 13.98 -8.80
N MET A 36 -2.06 14.71 -8.44
CA MET A 36 -2.06 15.66 -7.32
C MET A 36 -2.46 15.00 -6.00
N CYS A 37 -3.21 13.89 -6.08
CA CYS A 37 -3.73 13.19 -4.91
C CYS A 37 -3.39 11.70 -4.98
N MET A 38 -3.18 11.10 -3.83
CA MET A 38 -3.15 9.65 -3.67
C MET A 38 -4.21 9.22 -2.67
N LYS A 39 -4.81 8.07 -2.94
CA LYS A 39 -5.76 7.44 -2.04
C LYS A 39 -5.01 6.46 -1.15
N ILE A 40 -5.02 6.75 0.14
CA ILE A 40 -4.42 5.88 1.15
C ILE A 40 -5.56 5.32 1.99
N ASN A 41 -5.66 3.99 2.05
CA ASN A 41 -6.82 3.31 2.63
C ASN A 41 -8.12 3.76 1.92
N ALA A 42 -8.99 4.50 2.63
CA ALA A 42 -10.25 5.02 2.11
C ALA A 42 -10.20 6.51 1.73
N ASP A 43 -9.15 7.23 2.15
CA ASP A 43 -9.10 8.69 2.14
C ASP A 43 -8.17 9.23 1.05
N TRP A 44 -8.52 10.41 0.53
CA TRP A 44 -7.72 11.12 -0.45
C TRP A 44 -6.80 12.14 0.22
N HIS A 45 -5.53 12.11 -0.16
CA HIS A 45 -4.51 12.98 0.37
C HIS A 45 -3.77 13.68 -0.76
N LEU A 46 -3.45 14.96 -0.56
CA LEU A 46 -2.58 15.69 -1.48
C LEU A 46 -1.16 15.12 -1.41
N VAL A 47 -0.58 14.82 -2.56
CA VAL A 47 0.79 14.29 -2.66
C VAL A 47 1.79 15.27 -2.06
N SER A 48 1.56 16.59 -2.22
CA SER A 48 2.39 17.64 -1.62
C SER A 48 2.45 17.60 -0.10
N ASN A 49 1.43 17.03 0.54
CA ASN A 49 1.29 17.00 1.98
C ASN A 49 1.83 15.70 2.59
N ILE A 50 2.15 14.71 1.75
CA ILE A 50 2.60 13.41 2.21
C ILE A 50 4.12 13.35 2.25
N ARG A 51 4.64 12.88 3.38
CA ARG A 51 6.03 12.48 3.54
C ARG A 51 6.08 10.98 3.85
N ILE A 52 6.61 10.20 2.92
CA ILE A 52 6.80 8.76 3.10
C ILE A 52 8.07 8.55 3.92
N ILE A 53 7.94 7.82 5.02
CA ILE A 53 9.04 7.46 5.91
C ILE A 53 9.60 6.09 5.50
N GLU A 54 8.70 5.13 5.26
CA GLU A 54 9.08 3.74 4.99
C GLU A 54 8.13 3.08 3.97
N LEU A 55 8.70 2.19 3.18
CA LEU A 55 7.99 1.33 2.23
C LEU A 55 8.13 -0.11 2.72
N PHE A 56 7.01 -0.77 2.98
CA PHE A 56 7.04 -2.17 3.36
C PHE A 56 7.43 -3.04 2.15
N SER A 57 8.20 -4.09 2.40
CA SER A 57 8.75 -4.95 1.34
C SER A 57 7.66 -5.75 0.61
N GLU A 58 7.96 -6.19 -0.62
CA GLU A 58 7.01 -6.93 -1.46
C GLU A 58 6.58 -8.27 -0.90
N ASP A 59 7.32 -8.83 0.05
CA ASP A 59 6.99 -10.10 0.68
C ASP A 59 5.69 -10.05 1.50
N GLU A 60 5.21 -8.84 1.81
CA GLU A 60 3.90 -8.59 2.43
C GLU A 60 2.76 -8.43 1.41
N LYS A 61 3.02 -8.50 0.09
CA LYS A 61 1.93 -8.57 -0.90
C LYS A 61 1.10 -9.82 -0.59
N PRO A 62 -0.24 -9.72 -0.46
CA PRO A 62 -1.08 -10.90 -0.39
C PRO A 62 -0.86 -11.71 -1.67
N LYS A 63 -0.07 -12.77 -1.57
CA LYS A 63 0.08 -13.73 -2.66
C LYS A 63 -1.31 -14.35 -2.85
N LEU A 64 -1.91 -14.15 -4.03
CA LEU A 64 -3.12 -14.87 -4.41
C LEU A 64 -2.79 -16.36 -4.47
N GLY A 65 -2.88 -17.03 -3.32
CA GLY A 65 -2.81 -18.47 -3.23
C GLY A 65 -4.12 -19.04 -3.74
N PHE A 66 -4.22 -19.33 -5.03
CA PHE A 66 -5.22 -20.26 -5.51
C PHE A 66 -4.86 -21.65 -4.95
N GLY A 67 -5.34 -21.92 -3.74
CA GLY A 67 -5.25 -23.22 -3.10
C GLY A 67 -6.10 -24.23 -3.87
N LEU A 68 -5.54 -24.82 -4.91
CA LEU A 68 -5.96 -26.15 -5.35
C LEU A 68 -5.40 -27.15 -4.35
N THR A 69 -6.14 -27.37 -3.25
CA THR A 69 -5.98 -28.59 -2.47
C THR A 69 -6.43 -29.76 -3.34
N LYS A 70 -5.50 -30.38 -4.08
CA LYS A 70 -5.67 -31.77 -4.48
C LYS A 70 -5.30 -32.65 -3.29
N ASN A 71 -6.26 -32.83 -2.39
CA ASN A 71 -6.36 -34.09 -1.69
C ASN A 71 -6.74 -35.13 -2.73
N GLU A 72 -5.83 -36.01 -3.11
CA GLU A 72 -6.21 -37.37 -3.48
C GLU A 72 -5.07 -38.34 -3.21
N LYS A 73 -5.38 -39.25 -2.29
CA LYS A 73 -4.65 -40.46 -1.95
C LYS A 73 -4.39 -41.29 -3.21
N GLN A 74 -3.23 -41.93 -3.25
CA GLN A 74 -3.05 -43.37 -3.57
C GLN A 74 -1.56 -43.67 -3.34
N ALA A 75 -1.17 -44.33 -2.25
CA ALA A 75 -1.35 -45.75 -1.93
C ALA A 75 -0.48 -46.67 -2.80
N LYS A 76 0.50 -47.28 -2.11
CA LYS A 76 1.39 -48.40 -2.47
C LYS A 76 2.67 -48.07 -3.24
#